data_AF-A0A7C7M536-F1
#
_entry.id   AF-A0A7C7M536-F1
#
_cell.length_a   1.000
_cell.length_b   1.000
_cell.length_c   1.000
_cell.angle_alpha   90.00
_cell.angle_beta   90.00
_cell.angle_gamma   90.00
#
_symmetry.space_group_name_H-M   'P 1'
#
loop_
_entity.id
_entity.type
_entity.pdbx_description
1 polymer ?
#
loop_
_entity_poly.entity_id
_entity_poly.type
_entity_poly.pdbx_seq_one_letter_code
_entity_poly.pdbx_strand_id
1 'polypeptide(L)'
;MKRILQGLSGNHAHTDVSATDPRLRGRTYAIPFDGVWKAALKVSNKQMRGWSVLYIDDQTGVIVAEALRLPWRDKDDVRISIGLDENGQTRVDLRSTSRQGKRDWGRNHRRILSFLRLLDRELSARPDQILNQS
;
A
#
# COMPACT_ATOMS: atom_id res chain seq x y z
N MET A 1 25.81 6.94 20.91
CA MET A 1 25.68 6.17 19.64
C MET A 1 24.83 4.93 19.89
N LYS A 2 23.61 4.84 19.34
CA LYS A 2 22.83 3.59 19.28
C LYS A 2 22.20 3.49 17.90
N ARG A 3 22.58 2.45 17.17
CA ARG A 3 22.17 2.17 15.79
C ARG A 3 20.70 1.74 15.73
N ILE A 4 20.06 2.19 14.66
CA ILE A 4 18.71 1.91 14.16
C ILE A 4 18.54 0.41 13.87
N LEU A 5 17.51 -0.21 14.46
CA LEU A 5 16.90 -1.47 14.02
C LEU A 5 15.38 -1.42 14.30
N GLN A 6 14.65 -0.49 13.69
CA GLN A 6 13.19 -0.42 13.80
C GLN A 6 12.45 -0.84 12.51
N GLY A 7 12.97 -1.86 11.82
CA GLY A 7 12.35 -2.36 10.58
C GLY A 7 11.71 -3.75 10.65
N LEU A 8 11.90 -4.54 11.72
CA LEU A 8 11.60 -5.98 11.69
C LEU A 8 11.00 -6.57 12.97
N SER A 9 10.39 -5.76 13.85
CA SER A 9 9.65 -6.26 15.01
C SER A 9 8.30 -5.55 15.12
N GLY A 10 7.32 -6.04 14.39
CA GLY A 10 5.93 -5.60 14.52
C GLY A 10 5.03 -6.31 13.53
N ASN A 11 3.82 -6.67 13.96
CA ASN A 11 2.80 -7.26 13.08
C ASN A 11 2.10 -6.20 12.20
N HIS A 12 2.80 -5.10 11.94
CA HIS A 12 2.35 -3.91 11.25
C HIS A 12 3.42 -3.54 10.22
N ALA A 13 3.00 -3.26 9.00
CA ALA A 13 3.81 -2.61 7.98
C ALA A 13 3.04 -1.39 7.50
N HIS A 14 3.71 -0.25 7.36
CA HIS A 14 3.15 0.93 6.69
C HIS A 14 4.21 1.39 5.71
N THR A 15 3.76 1.90 4.56
CA THR A 15 4.59 2.82 3.80
C THR A 15 4.97 4.03 4.63
N ASP A 16 6.25 4.40 4.59
CA ASP A 16 6.75 5.56 5.32
C ASP A 16 7.72 6.32 4.43
N VAL A 17 7.65 7.64 4.44
CA VAL A 17 8.57 8.50 3.65
C VAL A 17 10.02 8.25 4.04
N SER A 18 10.28 7.92 5.31
CA SER A 18 11.58 7.62 5.89
C SER A 18 11.92 6.12 5.89
N ALA A 19 11.10 5.27 5.27
CA ALA A 19 11.34 3.83 5.24
C ALA A 19 12.76 3.50 4.71
N THR A 20 13.50 2.69 5.47
CA THR A 20 14.87 2.27 5.12
C THR A 20 14.90 1.42 3.85
N ASP A 21 13.86 0.62 3.60
CA ASP A 21 13.63 -0.01 2.30
C ASP A 21 12.87 0.99 1.41
N PRO A 22 13.47 1.55 0.34
CA PRO A 22 12.82 2.55 -0.50
C PRO A 22 11.55 2.02 -1.17
N ARG A 23 11.43 0.69 -1.34
CA ARG A 23 10.25 0.06 -1.94
C ARG A 23 9.04 0.06 -1.01
N LEU A 24 9.28 0.27 0.29
CA LEU A 24 8.25 0.54 1.29
C LEU A 24 7.92 2.02 1.40
N ARG A 25 8.47 2.90 0.57
CA ARG A 25 7.89 4.24 0.44
C ARG A 25 6.59 4.11 -0.35
N GLY A 26 5.59 4.93 -0.02
CA GLY A 26 4.38 5.07 -0.84
C GLY A 26 4.74 5.57 -2.24
N ARG A 27 3.74 5.80 -3.10
CA ARG A 27 4.00 6.31 -4.46
C ARG A 27 3.42 7.70 -4.63
N THR A 28 4.20 8.59 -5.22
CA THR A 28 3.73 9.91 -5.65
C THR A 28 3.69 9.90 -7.17
N TYR A 29 2.50 10.08 -7.74
CA TYR A 29 2.24 10.04 -9.17
C TYR A 29 1.96 11.43 -9.72
N ALA A 30 2.58 11.74 -10.86
CA ALA A 30 2.14 12.84 -11.74
C ALA A 30 0.95 12.42 -12.62
N ILE A 31 -0.08 11.83 -11.99
CA ILE A 31 -1.29 11.31 -12.60
C ILE A 31 -2.47 11.83 -11.76
N PRO A 32 -3.58 12.32 -12.36
CA PRO A 32 -4.71 12.84 -11.61
C PRO A 32 -5.32 11.82 -10.65
N PHE A 33 -5.83 12.32 -9.52
CA PHE A 33 -6.44 11.53 -8.45
C PHE A 33 -7.43 10.48 -8.98
N ASP A 34 -8.37 10.88 -9.84
CA ASP A 34 -9.41 9.99 -10.39
C ASP A 34 -8.82 8.76 -11.12
N GLY A 35 -7.73 8.95 -11.86
CA GLY A 35 -7.04 7.86 -12.54
C GLY A 35 -6.39 6.89 -11.57
N VAL A 36 -5.69 7.41 -10.57
CA VAL A 36 -5.04 6.62 -9.51
C VAL A 36 -6.08 5.91 -8.65
N TRP A 37 -7.18 6.57 -8.30
CA TRP A 37 -8.30 6.02 -7.55
C TRP A 37 -8.92 4.81 -8.25
N LYS A 38 -9.30 4.97 -9.53
CA LYS A 38 -9.87 3.88 -10.35
C LYS A 38 -8.91 2.71 -10.47
N ALA A 39 -7.62 2.97 -10.70
CA ALA A 39 -6.59 1.94 -10.78
C ALA A 39 -6.44 1.19 -9.44
N ALA A 40 -6.36 1.92 -8.32
CA ALA A 40 -6.23 1.34 -6.99
C ALA A 40 -7.44 0.47 -6.60
N LEU A 41 -8.66 0.91 -6.92
CA LEU A 41 -9.87 0.12 -6.75
C LEU A 41 -9.83 -1.16 -7.58
N LYS A 42 -9.41 -1.09 -8.85
CA LYS A 42 -9.30 -2.25 -9.72
C LYS A 42 -8.26 -3.25 -9.22
N VAL A 43 -7.08 -2.77 -8.84
CA VAL A 43 -6.02 -3.62 -8.27
C VAL A 43 -6.52 -4.32 -7.01
N SER A 44 -7.12 -3.58 -6.08
CA SER A 44 -7.63 -4.11 -4.81
C SER A 44 -8.72 -5.17 -5.01
N ASN A 45 -9.66 -4.94 -5.94
CA ASN A 45 -10.81 -5.82 -6.16
C ASN A 45 -10.52 -7.01 -7.06
N LYS A 46 -9.61 -6.88 -8.04
CA LYS A 46 -9.50 -7.83 -9.15
C LYS A 46 -8.13 -8.48 -9.30
N GLN A 47 -7.07 -7.85 -8.81
CA GLN A 47 -5.70 -8.31 -9.05
C GLN A 47 -5.02 -8.85 -7.79
N MET A 48 -5.44 -8.37 -6.61
CA MET A 48 -4.93 -8.87 -5.34
C MET A 48 -5.64 -10.16 -4.92
N ARG A 49 -4.99 -11.29 -5.15
CA ARG A 49 -5.53 -12.61 -4.77
C ARG A 49 -5.78 -12.71 -3.27
N GLY A 50 -6.98 -13.13 -2.90
CA GLY A 50 -7.39 -13.32 -1.50
C GLY A 50 -7.66 -12.02 -0.77
N TRP A 51 -7.80 -10.90 -1.49
CA TRP A 51 -8.28 -9.64 -0.92
C TRP A 51 -9.78 -9.50 -1.13
N SER A 52 -10.46 -8.89 -0.16
CA SER A 52 -11.84 -8.45 -0.27
C SER A 52 -11.91 -7.00 0.18
N VAL A 53 -12.44 -6.11 -0.66
CA VAL A 53 -12.65 -4.71 -0.28
C VAL A 53 -13.82 -4.62 0.68
N LEU A 54 -13.59 -3.99 1.84
CA LEU A 54 -14.56 -3.84 2.93
C LEU A 54 -15.20 -2.45 2.96
N TYR A 55 -14.45 -1.43 2.56
CA TYR A 55 -14.89 -0.04 2.61
C TYR A 55 -14.17 0.79 1.56
N ILE A 56 -14.90 1.73 0.97
CA ILE A 56 -14.41 2.71 0.01
C ILE A 56 -15.00 4.07 0.34
N ASP A 57 -14.18 5.10 0.26
CA ASP A 57 -14.59 6.50 0.38
C ASP A 57 -13.68 7.34 -0.49
N ASP A 58 -14.20 7.77 -1.63
CA ASP A 58 -13.46 8.58 -2.60
C ASP A 58 -13.30 10.04 -2.16
N GLN A 59 -14.16 10.53 -1.25
CA GLN A 59 -14.07 11.87 -0.69
C GLN A 59 -12.87 12.00 0.23
N THR A 60 -12.64 10.99 1.08
CA THR A 60 -11.46 10.94 1.97
C THR A 60 -10.28 10.21 1.35
N GLY A 61 -10.45 9.61 0.17
CA GLY A 61 -9.41 8.89 -0.56
C GLY A 61 -8.98 7.59 0.12
N VAL A 62 -9.92 6.86 0.70
CA VAL A 62 -9.64 5.68 1.53
C VAL A 62 -10.23 4.42 0.92
N ILE A 63 -9.41 3.38 0.80
CA ILE A 63 -9.84 2.01 0.51
C ILE A 63 -9.38 1.11 1.65
N VAL A 64 -10.29 0.32 2.21
CA VAL A 64 -9.95 -0.71 3.20
C VAL A 64 -10.27 -2.08 2.61
N ALA A 65 -9.29 -2.97 2.65
CA ALA A 65 -9.43 -4.36 2.21
C ALA A 65 -8.97 -5.32 3.31
N GLU A 66 -9.64 -6.46 3.43
CA GLU A 66 -9.11 -7.60 4.19
C GLU A 66 -8.31 -8.51 3.26
N ALA A 67 -7.15 -8.96 3.72
CA ALA A 67 -6.33 -9.96 3.04
C ALA A 67 -6.38 -11.28 3.81
N LEU A 68 -7.05 -12.29 3.25
CA LEU A 68 -7.20 -13.61 3.85
C LEU A 68 -5.87 -14.37 3.89
N ARG A 69 -5.57 -14.98 5.05
CA ARG A 69 -4.49 -15.96 5.21
C ARG A 69 -5.05 -17.37 5.07
N LEU A 70 -4.82 -18.02 3.92
CA LEU A 70 -5.07 -19.45 3.78
C LEU A 70 -3.82 -20.25 4.19
N PRO A 71 -3.95 -21.43 4.85
CA PRO A 71 -5.18 -22.07 5.33
C PRO A 71 -5.68 -21.59 6.72
N TRP A 72 -4.96 -20.68 7.38
CA TRP A 72 -5.17 -20.35 8.80
C TRP A 72 -6.34 -19.42 9.13
N ARG A 73 -7.15 -18.99 8.14
CA ARG A 73 -8.31 -18.07 8.27
C ARG A 73 -8.06 -16.73 8.96
N ASP A 74 -6.82 -16.44 9.33
CA ASP A 74 -6.46 -15.14 9.89
C ASP A 74 -6.68 -14.04 8.84
N LYS A 75 -7.13 -12.87 9.28
CA LYS A 75 -7.39 -11.70 8.45
C LYS A 75 -6.41 -10.60 8.81
N ASP A 76 -5.76 -10.03 7.81
CA ASP A 76 -4.96 -8.82 7.95
C ASP A 76 -5.69 -7.68 7.24
N ASP A 77 -5.74 -6.50 7.84
CA ASP A 77 -6.35 -5.33 7.21
C ASP A 77 -5.30 -4.56 6.44
N VAL A 78 -5.67 -4.11 5.24
CA VAL A 78 -4.90 -3.19 4.42
C VAL A 78 -5.73 -1.94 4.20
N ARG A 79 -5.21 -0.82 4.67
CA ARG A 79 -5.72 0.52 4.37
C ARG A 79 -4.84 1.14 3.30
N ILE A 80 -5.45 1.60 2.23
CA ILE A 80 -4.84 2.40 1.18
C ILE A 80 -5.39 3.81 1.34
N SER A 81 -4.50 4.79 1.40
CA SER A 81 -4.82 6.21 1.45
C SER A 81 -4.31 6.87 0.18
N ILE A 82 -5.16 7.63 -0.50
CA ILE A 82 -4.89 8.31 -1.76
C ILE A 82 -5.26 9.78 -1.56
N GLY A 83 -4.37 10.69 -1.90
CA GLY A 83 -4.64 12.13 -1.75
C GLY A 83 -3.67 12.96 -2.55
N LEU A 84 -3.84 14.28 -2.52
CA LEU A 84 -2.86 15.20 -3.10
C LEU A 84 -1.79 15.53 -2.06
N ASP A 85 -0.53 15.55 -2.48
CA ASP A 85 0.56 16.07 -1.67
C ASP A 85 0.64 17.62 -1.75
N GLU A 86 1.65 18.18 -1.08
CA GLU A 86 1.89 19.63 -1.06
C GLU A 86 2.14 20.25 -2.44
N ASN A 87 2.54 19.45 -3.42
CA ASN A 87 2.80 19.87 -4.80
C ASN A 87 1.59 19.60 -5.72
N GLY A 88 0.46 19.14 -5.17
CA GLY A 88 -0.72 18.77 -5.94
C GLY A 88 -0.59 17.45 -6.69
N GLN A 89 0.41 16.62 -6.37
CA GLN A 89 0.62 15.31 -7.00
C GLN A 89 -0.10 14.21 -6.23
N THR A 90 -0.54 13.16 -6.91
CA THR A 90 -1.32 12.11 -6.25
C THR A 90 -0.42 11.17 -5.45
N ARG A 91 -0.51 11.25 -4.14
CA ARG A 91 0.15 10.36 -3.18
C ARG A 91 -0.70 9.14 -2.87
N VAL A 92 -0.05 7.97 -2.81
CA VAL A 92 -0.62 6.69 -2.39
C VAL A 92 0.23 6.09 -1.28
N ASP A 93 -0.38 5.89 -0.12
CA ASP A 93 0.22 5.24 1.04
C ASP A 93 -0.59 3.99 1.46
N LEU A 94 0.09 3.00 2.03
CA LEU A 94 -0.50 1.74 2.45
C LEU A 94 -0.10 1.37 3.87
N ARG A 95 -1.08 1.04 4.69
CA ARG A 95 -0.88 0.43 6.01
C ARG A 95 -1.48 -0.96 6.04
N SER A 96 -0.67 -1.97 6.31
CA SER A 96 -1.08 -3.37 6.49
C SER A 96 -0.83 -3.82 7.94
N THR A 97 -1.87 -4.28 8.62
CA THR A 97 -1.85 -4.65 10.04
C THR A 97 -2.47 -6.03 10.25
N SER A 98 -1.79 -6.91 10.99
CA SER A 98 -2.35 -8.19 11.38
C SER A 98 -3.28 -8.07 12.59
N ARG A 99 -4.47 -8.67 12.52
CA ARG A 99 -5.46 -8.64 13.62
C ARG A 99 -5.09 -9.54 14.81
N GLN A 100 -4.26 -10.56 14.61
CA GLN A 100 -4.04 -11.62 15.62
C GLN A 100 -2.63 -11.67 16.21
N GLY A 101 -1.79 -10.65 16.00
CA GLY A 101 -0.52 -10.54 16.72
C GLY A 101 0.53 -11.64 16.44
N LYS A 102 0.29 -12.56 15.48
CA LYS A 102 1.25 -13.61 15.10
C LYS A 102 2.31 -13.05 14.15
N ARG A 103 3.57 -13.40 14.42
CA ARG A 103 4.77 -13.10 13.60
C ARG A 103 4.46 -13.24 12.10
N ASP A 104 4.38 -12.10 11.41
CA ASP A 104 3.87 -12.00 10.03
C ASP A 104 4.85 -12.52 8.95
N TRP A 105 6.13 -12.74 9.30
CA TRP A 105 7.18 -13.22 8.37
C TRP A 105 7.27 -12.38 7.08
N GLY A 106 7.08 -11.07 7.21
CA GLY A 106 7.17 -10.10 6.11
C GLY A 106 6.07 -10.25 5.04
N ARG A 107 4.90 -10.80 5.38
CA ARG A 107 3.77 -10.93 4.45
C ARG A 107 3.12 -9.59 4.16
N ASN A 108 2.90 -8.77 5.19
CA ASN A 108 2.37 -7.41 5.09
C ASN A 108 3.28 -6.54 4.21
N HIS A 109 4.59 -6.68 4.36
CA HIS A 109 5.57 -6.06 3.46
C HIS A 109 5.36 -6.56 2.00
N ARG A 110 5.35 -7.87 1.76
CA ARG A 110 5.13 -8.43 0.41
C ARG A 110 3.80 -7.99 -0.20
N ARG A 111 2.75 -7.81 0.60
CA ARG A 111 1.45 -7.31 0.17
C ARG A 111 1.52 -5.87 -0.33
N ILE A 112 2.14 -4.98 0.46
CA ILE A 112 2.37 -3.59 0.06
C ILE A 112 3.13 -3.54 -1.27
N LEU A 113 4.24 -4.29 -1.38
CA LEU A 113 5.05 -4.32 -2.61
C LEU A 113 4.31 -4.88 -3.82
N SER A 114 3.47 -5.90 -3.63
CA SER A 114 2.66 -6.47 -4.72
C SER A 114 1.58 -5.50 -5.17
N PHE A 115 0.90 -4.83 -4.24
CA PHE A 115 -0.08 -3.81 -4.58
C PHE A 115 0.56 -2.67 -5.36
N LEU A 116 1.65 -2.08 -4.86
CA LEU A 116 2.32 -0.95 -5.53
C LEU A 116 2.79 -1.32 -6.95
N ARG A 117 3.37 -2.51 -7.14
CA ARG A 117 3.77 -2.98 -8.48
C ARG A 117 2.59 -3.16 -9.43
N LEU A 118 1.47 -3.68 -8.95
CA LEU A 118 0.27 -3.82 -9.77
C LEU A 118 -0.36 -2.46 -10.08
N LEU A 119 -0.32 -1.52 -9.14
CA LEU A 119 -0.78 -0.16 -9.35
C LEU A 119 0.05 0.56 -10.43
N ASP A 120 1.38 0.48 -10.34
CA ASP A 120 2.28 1.03 -11.36
C ASP A 120 1.96 0.48 -12.76
N ARG A 121 1.74 -0.84 -12.84
CA ARG A 121 1.41 -1.52 -14.09
C ARG A 121 0.03 -1.13 -14.62
N GLU A 122 -0.98 -1.07 -13.75
CA GLU A 122 -2.33 -0.69 -14.12
C GLU A 122 -2.39 0.75 -14.66
N LEU A 123 -1.62 1.64 -14.05
CA LEU A 123 -1.47 3.03 -14.50
C LEU A 123 -0.62 3.17 -15.76
N SER A 124 0.06 2.11 -16.20
CA SER A 124 1.12 2.19 -17.21
C SER A 124 2.11 3.32 -16.90
N ALA A 125 2.40 3.52 -15.61
CA ALA A 125 3.17 4.65 -15.12
C ALA A 125 4.60 4.56 -15.65
N ARG A 126 5.03 5.59 -16.38
CA ARG A 126 6.42 5.71 -16.79
C ARG A 126 7.30 6.13 -15.60
N PRO A 127 8.60 5.81 -15.57
CA PRO A 127 9.47 6.15 -14.44
C PRO A 127 9.47 7.64 -14.07
N ASP A 128 9.34 8.55 -15.04
CA ASP A 128 9.22 10.00 -14.85
C ASP A 128 7.91 10.43 -14.19
N GLN A 129 6.90 9.57 -14.20
CA GLN A 129 5.61 9.83 -13.56
C GLN A 129 5.53 9.29 -12.13
N ILE A 130 6.57 8.61 -11.63
CA ILE A 130 6.69 8.11 -10.26
C ILE A 130 7.78 8.91 -9.55
N LEU A 131 7.37 10.00 -8.91
CA LEU A 131 8.27 11.09 -8.53
C LEU A 131 9.21 10.75 -7.36
N ASN A 132 8.96 9.66 -6.66
CA ASN A 132 9.65 9.32 -5.43
C ASN A 132 10.32 7.94 -5.47
N GLN A 133 10.66 7.46 -6.68
CA GLN A 133 11.25 6.13 -6.92
C GLN A 133 12.79 6.11 -6.94
N SER A 134 13.46 7.20 -6.55
CA SER A 134 14.93 7.35 -6.51
C SER A 134 15.61 6.52 -5.43
#